data_AF-A0A9P0Q4N8-F1
#
_entry.id   AF-A0A9P0Q4N8-F1
#
_cell.length_a   1.000
_cell.length_b   1.000
_cell.length_c   1.000
_cell.angle_alpha   90.00
_cell.angle_beta   90.00
_cell.angle_gamma   90.00
#
_symmetry.space_group_name_H-M   'P 1'
#
loop_
_entity.id
_entity.type
_entity.pdbx_description
1 polymer ?
#
loop_
_entity_poly.entity_id
_entity_poly.type
_entity_poly.pdbx_seq_one_letter_code
_entity_poly.pdbx_strand_id
1 'polypeptide(L)'
;MAEMMNLRNMKYYKPRRTPRTSDFKSMFRFEEENVKWLAQNFLGESVERRGGALSALHRMKVCLTYLANPGFQSGISEELGIEQSTVSRTVRDVVKKITLQANRWIQFPKSHHHIMKAKELWASRFRFPTAIGALDCSHVKIEKPNLHGEE
;
A
#
# COMPACT_ATOMS: atom_id res chain seq x y z
N MET A 1 17.81 5.22 51.84
CA MET A 1 17.35 6.10 50.74
C MET A 1 16.44 5.27 49.85
N ALA A 2 15.15 5.60 49.77
CA ALA A 2 14.21 4.87 48.93
C ALA A 2 14.39 5.33 47.47
N GLU A 3 14.84 4.42 46.62
CA GLU A 3 14.93 4.60 45.18
C GLU A 3 13.52 4.74 44.63
N MET A 4 13.09 5.96 44.30
CA MET A 4 11.80 6.19 43.65
C MET A 4 11.85 5.56 42.24
N MET A 5 11.38 4.31 42.14
CA MET A 5 11.08 3.71 40.84
C MET A 5 10.09 4.62 40.13
N ASN A 6 10.56 5.25 39.05
CA ASN A 6 9.72 6.05 38.15
C ASN A 6 8.74 5.09 37.44
N LEU A 7 7.61 4.81 38.09
CA LEU A 7 6.53 4.03 37.51
C LEU A 7 5.93 4.86 36.37
N ARG A 8 6.22 4.46 35.12
CA ARG A 8 5.63 5.10 33.94
C ARG A 8 4.11 5.02 34.03
N ASN A 9 3.44 6.14 33.77
CA ASN A 9 1.99 6.18 33.63
C ASN A 9 1.51 5.14 32.62
N MET A 10 0.55 4.31 33.05
CA MET A 10 -0.08 3.31 32.20
C MET A 10 -0.80 4.00 31.05
N LYS A 11 -0.44 3.64 29.82
CA LYS A 11 -1.03 4.22 28.62
C LYS A 11 -2.30 3.46 28.26
N TYR A 12 -3.43 4.14 28.31
CA TYR A 12 -4.71 3.60 27.85
C TYR A 12 -4.85 3.80 26.34
N TYR A 13 -5.12 2.71 25.63
CA TYR A 13 -5.39 2.73 24.19
C TYR A 13 -6.88 2.63 23.94
N LYS A 14 -7.40 3.36 22.93
CA LYS A 14 -8.77 3.17 22.49
C LYS A 14 -8.94 1.72 21.99
N PRO A 15 -10.08 1.07 22.27
CA PRO A 15 -10.35 -0.26 21.74
C PRO A 15 -10.34 -0.20 20.21
N ARG A 16 -9.60 -1.12 19.59
CA ARG A 16 -9.48 -1.21 18.14
C ARG A 16 -10.66 -2.02 17.61
N ARG A 17 -11.35 -1.53 16.58
CA ARG A 17 -12.34 -2.35 15.87
C ARG A 17 -11.62 -3.45 15.10
N THR A 18 -12.04 -4.69 15.33
CA THR A 18 -11.66 -5.84 14.51
C THR A 18 -12.70 -6.02 13.40
N PRO A 19 -12.33 -5.85 12.11
CA PRO A 19 -13.24 -6.12 11.01
C PRO A 19 -13.65 -7.59 11.00
N ARG A 20 -14.90 -7.88 10.63
CA ARG A 20 -15.31 -9.25 10.30
C ARG A 20 -14.71 -9.63 8.96
N THR A 21 -14.46 -10.92 8.74
CA THR A 21 -13.90 -11.44 7.47
C THR A 21 -14.70 -10.98 6.24
N SER A 22 -16.04 -10.93 6.35
CA SER A 22 -16.94 -10.43 5.29
C SER A 22 -16.68 -8.99 4.87
N ASP A 23 -16.14 -8.18 5.78
CA ASP A 23 -15.98 -6.74 5.58
C ASP A 23 -14.62 -6.41 4.93
N PHE A 24 -13.70 -7.38 4.82
CA PHE A 24 -12.35 -7.12 4.31
C PHE A 24 -12.34 -6.66 2.86
N LYS A 25 -13.15 -7.30 2.01
CA LYS A 25 -13.19 -6.97 0.57
C LYS A 25 -13.70 -5.55 0.34
N SER A 26 -14.74 -5.13 1.05
CA SER A 26 -15.30 -3.78 0.93
C SER A 26 -14.37 -2.72 1.53
N MET A 27 -13.78 -3.00 2.70
CA MET A 27 -12.94 -2.03 3.43
C MET A 27 -11.53 -1.87 2.85
N PHE A 28 -10.90 -2.96 2.43
CA PHE A 28 -9.49 -2.98 2.02
C PHE A 28 -9.28 -3.32 0.54
N ARG A 29 -10.31 -3.77 -0.19
CA ARG A 29 -10.22 -4.33 -1.57
C ARG A 29 -9.48 -5.67 -1.66
N PHE A 30 -9.15 -6.28 -0.52
CA PHE A 30 -8.45 -7.56 -0.41
C PHE A 30 -9.22 -8.54 0.49
N GLU A 31 -9.05 -9.84 0.27
CA GLU A 31 -9.48 -10.86 1.23
C GLU A 31 -8.60 -10.82 2.48
N GLU A 32 -9.12 -11.31 3.61
CA GLU A 32 -8.38 -11.34 4.88
C GLU A 32 -7.03 -12.08 4.77
N GLU A 33 -7.01 -13.22 4.07
CA GLU A 33 -5.80 -14.01 3.85
C GLU A 33 -4.74 -13.22 3.08
N ASN A 34 -5.15 -12.50 2.03
CA ASN A 34 -4.25 -11.65 1.25
C ASN A 34 -3.63 -10.55 2.13
N VAL A 35 -4.42 -9.92 3.00
CA VAL A 35 -3.90 -8.89 3.91
C VAL A 35 -2.90 -9.48 4.92
N LYS A 36 -3.16 -10.68 5.44
CA LYS A 36 -2.22 -11.40 6.32
C LYS A 36 -0.93 -11.73 5.59
N TRP A 37 -1.04 -12.26 4.38
CA TRP A 37 0.11 -12.60 3.54
C TRP A 37 0.95 -11.35 3.22
N LEU A 38 0.32 -10.24 2.82
CA LEU A 38 1.01 -8.97 2.56
C LEU A 38 1.75 -8.46 3.81
N ALA A 39 1.10 -8.50 4.97
CA ALA A 39 1.72 -8.08 6.23
C ALA A 39 2.96 -8.93 6.56
N GLN A 40 2.86 -10.25 6.44
CA GLN A 40 3.97 -11.16 6.71
C GLN A 40 5.14 -10.96 5.75
N ASN A 41 4.86 -10.87 4.45
CA ASN A 41 5.89 -10.82 3.42
C ASN A 41 6.56 -9.46 3.29
N PHE A 42 5.85 -8.36 3.57
CA PHE A 42 6.38 -7.00 3.34
C PHE A 42 6.81 -6.28 4.62
N LEU A 43 6.22 -6.60 5.78
CA LEU A 43 6.52 -5.87 7.02
C LEU A 43 7.40 -6.66 7.99
N GLY A 44 7.40 -7.99 7.90
CA GLY A 44 8.11 -8.89 8.81
C GLY A 44 7.54 -8.85 10.24
N GLU A 45 8.22 -9.51 11.17
CA GLU A 45 7.86 -9.47 12.59
C GLU A 45 8.23 -8.13 13.23
N SER A 46 7.35 -7.63 14.11
CA SER A 46 7.63 -6.43 14.88
C SER A 46 8.44 -6.80 16.11
N VAL A 47 9.72 -6.40 16.14
CA VAL A 47 10.57 -6.51 17.33
C VAL A 47 10.26 -5.35 18.27
N GLU A 48 9.09 -5.36 18.92
CA GLU A 48 8.78 -4.40 19.98
C GLU A 48 8.51 -5.09 21.30
N ARG A 49 9.19 -4.60 22.35
CA ARG A 49 9.21 -5.19 23.70
C ARG A 49 8.38 -4.39 24.71
N ARG A 50 7.95 -3.17 24.38
CA ARG A 50 7.29 -2.24 25.33
C ARG A 50 5.78 -2.42 25.46
N GLY A 51 5.17 -3.24 24.59
CA GLY A 51 3.71 -3.41 24.54
C GLY A 51 2.99 -2.19 23.93
N GLY A 52 1.94 -2.44 23.14
CA GLY A 52 1.10 -1.38 22.57
C GLY A 52 1.45 -0.92 21.15
N ALA A 53 2.54 -1.41 20.56
CA ALA A 53 2.81 -1.18 19.13
C ALA A 53 1.76 -1.84 18.22
N LEU A 54 1.65 -1.32 17.01
CA LEU A 54 0.81 -1.93 15.99
C LEU A 54 1.51 -3.18 15.45
N SER A 55 0.81 -4.32 15.48
CA SER A 55 1.28 -5.53 14.80
C SER A 55 1.40 -5.29 13.29
N ALA A 56 2.21 -6.10 12.60
CA ALA A 56 2.37 -6.02 11.15
C ALA A 56 1.01 -6.02 10.42
N LEU A 57 0.09 -6.90 10.85
CA LEU A 57 -1.26 -6.95 10.30
C LEU A 57 -2.04 -5.64 10.48
N HIS A 58 -2.00 -5.03 11.68
CA HIS A 58 -2.65 -3.74 11.90
C HIS A 58 -2.05 -2.64 11.03
N ARG A 59 -0.73 -2.62 10.90
CA ARG A 59 -0.03 -1.64 10.08
C ARG A 59 -0.39 -1.74 8.60
N MET A 60 -0.48 -2.97 8.09
CA MET A 60 -0.94 -3.22 6.73
C MET A 60 -2.39 -2.76 6.54
N LYS A 61 -3.30 -3.08 7.47
CA LYS A 61 -4.68 -2.60 7.44
C LYS A 61 -4.77 -1.08 7.40
N VAL A 62 -4.04 -0.37 8.26
CA VAL A 62 -3.97 1.11 8.27
C VAL A 62 -3.57 1.64 6.89
N CYS A 63 -2.53 1.06 6.28
CA CYS A 63 -2.07 1.47 4.97
C CYS A 63 -3.12 1.21 3.88
N LEU A 64 -3.72 0.01 3.86
CA LEU A 64 -4.71 -0.36 2.87
C LEU A 64 -5.98 0.49 2.97
N THR A 65 -6.46 0.80 4.19
CA THR A 65 -7.60 1.72 4.38
C THR A 65 -7.30 3.08 3.78
N TYR A 66 -6.10 3.62 4.02
CA TYR A 66 -5.69 4.91 3.46
C TYR A 66 -5.59 4.89 1.93
N LEU A 67 -5.07 3.81 1.35
CA LEU A 67 -4.97 3.68 -0.11
C LEU A 67 -6.31 3.44 -0.80
N ALA A 68 -7.22 2.70 -0.16
CA ALA A 68 -8.55 2.40 -0.69
C ALA A 68 -9.48 3.62 -0.62
N ASN A 69 -9.34 4.43 0.43
CA ASN A 69 -10.08 5.66 0.65
C ASN A 69 -9.10 6.78 1.02
N PRO A 70 -8.56 7.54 0.05
CA PRO A 70 -7.57 8.60 0.29
C PRO A 70 -8.12 9.83 1.05
N GLY A 71 -9.11 9.64 1.91
CA GLY A 71 -9.70 10.67 2.76
C GLY A 71 -8.78 11.13 3.89
N PHE A 72 -9.33 11.97 4.77
CA PHE A 72 -8.57 12.56 5.89
C PHE A 72 -8.10 11.48 6.87
N GLN A 73 -6.82 11.49 7.21
CA GLN A 73 -6.21 10.56 8.17
C GLN A 73 -6.87 10.60 9.56
N SER A 74 -7.61 11.68 9.87
CA SER A 74 -8.45 11.80 11.07
C SER A 74 -9.57 10.76 11.12
N GLY A 75 -10.24 10.46 10.00
CA GLY A 75 -11.29 9.43 9.96
C GLY A 75 -10.73 8.04 10.23
N ILE A 76 -9.58 7.72 9.63
CA ILE A 76 -8.86 6.45 9.86
C ILE A 76 -8.37 6.35 11.31
N SER A 77 -7.89 7.46 11.85
CA SER A 77 -7.45 7.59 13.25
C SER A 77 -8.59 7.26 14.21
N GLU A 78 -9.79 7.78 13.95
CA GLU A 78 -10.99 7.50 14.73
C GLU A 78 -11.45 6.04 14.60
N GLU A 79 -11.55 5.55 13.36
CA GLU A 79 -12.00 4.19 13.05
C GLU A 79 -11.10 3.11 13.70
N LEU A 80 -9.78 3.32 13.64
CA LEU A 80 -8.79 2.35 14.11
C LEU A 80 -8.34 2.60 15.56
N GLY A 81 -8.83 3.65 16.21
CA GLY A 81 -8.50 3.98 17.59
C GLY A 81 -7.02 4.33 17.80
N ILE A 82 -6.37 4.92 16.80
CA ILE A 82 -4.96 5.33 16.84
C ILE A 82 -4.84 6.83 16.60
N GLU A 83 -3.73 7.45 16.97
CA GLU A 83 -3.50 8.87 16.69
C GLU A 83 -3.21 9.10 15.21
N GLN A 84 -3.65 10.23 14.65
CA GLN A 84 -3.38 10.59 13.25
C GLN A 84 -1.88 10.61 12.91
N SER A 85 -1.01 11.07 13.82
CA SER A 85 0.44 11.01 13.63
C SER A 85 0.97 9.57 13.49
N THR A 86 0.29 8.61 14.13
CA THR A 86 0.56 7.18 14.01
C THR A 86 0.10 6.64 12.65
N VAL A 87 -1.06 7.08 12.15
CA VAL A 87 -1.52 6.79 10.77
C VAL A 87 -0.45 7.25 9.77
N SER A 88 -0.07 8.53 9.81
CA SER A 88 0.90 9.13 8.88
C SER A 88 2.23 8.36 8.83
N ARG A 89 2.82 8.08 10.00
CA ARG A 89 4.08 7.33 10.10
C ARG A 89 3.93 5.89 9.61
N THR A 90 2.81 5.24 9.93
CA THR A 90 2.55 3.87 9.53
C THR A 90 2.41 3.75 8.01
N VAL A 91 1.57 4.59 7.39
CA VAL A 91 1.38 4.62 5.94
C VAL A 91 2.72 4.83 5.23
N ARG A 92 3.50 5.82 5.66
CA ARG A 92 4.81 6.12 5.05
C ARG A 92 5.76 4.92 5.11
N ASP A 93 5.87 4.25 6.26
CA ASP A 93 6.76 3.08 6.38
C ASP A 93 6.27 1.89 5.54
N VAL A 94 4.97 1.60 5.59
CA VAL A 94 4.39 0.47 4.85
C VAL A 94 4.50 0.67 3.35
N VAL A 95 4.16 1.87 2.83
CA VAL A 95 4.33 2.21 1.41
C VAL A 95 5.79 2.06 1.00
N LYS A 96 6.74 2.60 1.77
CA LYS A 96 8.17 2.46 1.47
C LYS A 96 8.58 0.99 1.33
N LYS A 97 8.13 0.13 2.25
CA LYS A 97 8.44 -1.32 2.21
C LYS A 97 7.79 -2.02 1.02
N ILE A 98 6.56 -1.66 0.66
CA ILE A 98 5.89 -2.17 -0.54
C ILE A 98 6.67 -1.75 -1.80
N THR A 99 7.05 -0.47 -1.90
CA THR A 99 7.80 0.05 -3.05
C THR A 99 9.16 -0.64 -3.23
N LEU A 100 9.83 -1.01 -2.13
CA LEU A 100 11.08 -1.78 -2.20
C LEU A 100 10.90 -3.18 -2.84
N GLN A 101 9.69 -3.72 -2.86
CA GLN A 101 9.36 -4.99 -3.53
C GLN A 101 8.93 -4.79 -5.00
N ALA A 102 8.75 -3.55 -5.46
CA ALA A 102 8.20 -3.26 -6.79
C ALA A 102 9.00 -3.91 -7.91
N ASN A 103 10.33 -3.91 -7.81
CA ASN A 103 11.23 -4.52 -8.79
C ASN A 103 11.10 -6.04 -8.92
N ARG A 104 10.48 -6.73 -7.95
CA ARG A 104 10.23 -8.18 -7.99
C ARG A 104 8.93 -8.48 -8.72
N TRP A 105 7.90 -7.67 -8.49
CA TRP A 105 6.53 -7.92 -8.98
C TRP A 105 6.18 -7.16 -10.25
N ILE A 106 6.75 -5.98 -10.46
CA ILE A 106 6.54 -5.13 -11.63
C ILE A 106 7.73 -5.33 -12.57
N GLN A 107 7.56 -6.25 -13.54
CA GLN A 107 8.54 -6.51 -14.59
C GLN A 107 8.08 -5.87 -15.90
N PHE A 108 8.95 -5.07 -16.51
CA PHE A 108 8.77 -4.59 -17.88
C PHE A 108 9.85 -5.20 -18.77
N PRO A 109 9.57 -5.42 -20.07
CA PRO A 109 10.58 -5.89 -21.01
C PRO A 109 11.71 -4.86 -21.11
N LYS A 110 12.95 -5.31 -20.88
CA LYS A 110 14.15 -4.44 -20.86
C LYS A 110 15.05 -4.60 -22.09
N SER A 111 15.11 -5.81 -22.66
CA SER A 111 15.93 -6.07 -23.85
C SER A 111 15.16 -5.74 -25.12
N HIS A 112 15.88 -5.38 -26.18
CA HIS A 112 15.28 -5.11 -27.49
C HIS A 112 14.41 -6.28 -27.97
N HIS A 113 14.90 -7.51 -27.83
CA HIS A 113 14.14 -8.72 -28.18
C HIS A 113 12.81 -8.83 -27.41
N HIS A 114 12.83 -8.66 -26.09
CA HIS A 114 11.61 -8.73 -25.28
C HIS A 114 10.64 -7.59 -25.58
N ILE A 115 11.15 -6.40 -25.89
CA ILE A 115 10.36 -5.25 -26.31
C ILE A 115 9.65 -5.54 -27.63
N MET A 116 10.37 -6.04 -28.64
CA MET A 116 9.77 -6.36 -29.94
C MET A 116 8.70 -7.44 -29.82
N LYS A 117 8.98 -8.50 -29.06
CA LYS A 117 8.00 -9.55 -28.76
C LYS A 117 6.75 -9.00 -28.06
N ALA A 118 6.92 -8.07 -27.12
CA ALA A 118 5.77 -7.41 -26.48
C ALA A 118 4.98 -6.57 -27.48
N LYS A 119 5.63 -5.77 -28.33
CA LYS A 119 4.98 -4.98 -29.39
C LYS A 119 4.16 -5.83 -30.35
N GLU A 120 4.72 -6.94 -30.81
CA GLU A 120 4.02 -7.89 -31.69
C GLU A 120 2.79 -8.49 -31.03
N LEU A 121 2.90 -8.90 -29.76
CA LEU A 121 1.79 -9.43 -28.98
C LEU A 121 0.67 -8.40 -28.81
N TRP A 122 1.01 -7.15 -28.51
CA TRP A 122 0.02 -6.09 -28.34
C TRP A 122 -0.62 -5.65 -29.65
N ALA A 123 0.17 -5.54 -30.72
CA ALA A 123 -0.34 -5.23 -32.06
C ALA A 123 -1.31 -6.31 -32.56
N SER A 124 -0.93 -7.59 -32.44
CA SER A 124 -1.76 -8.70 -32.91
C SER A 124 -3.02 -8.91 -32.06
N ARG A 125 -2.93 -8.81 -30.73
CA ARG A 125 -4.05 -9.11 -29.83
C ARG A 125 -5.00 -7.94 -29.62
N PHE A 126 -4.50 -6.71 -29.61
CA PHE A 126 -5.28 -5.52 -29.24
C PHE A 126 -5.33 -4.46 -30.34
N ARG A 127 -4.68 -4.68 -31.49
CA ARG A 127 -4.51 -3.66 -32.55
C ARG A 127 -3.91 -2.36 -32.02
N PHE A 128 -3.09 -2.47 -30.97
CA PHE A 128 -2.38 -1.35 -30.37
C PHE A 128 -0.90 -1.47 -30.68
N PRO A 129 -0.44 -0.95 -31.84
CA PRO A 129 0.95 -1.07 -32.24
C PRO A 129 1.84 -0.33 -31.25
N THR A 130 3.05 -0.84 -31.04
CA THR A 130 4.10 -0.28 -30.18
C THR A 130 3.91 -0.37 -28.66
N ALA A 131 2.74 -0.79 -28.15
CA ALA A 131 2.58 -1.06 -26.73
C ALA A 131 3.43 -2.25 -26.27
N ILE A 132 3.99 -2.15 -25.08
CA ILE A 132 4.84 -3.18 -24.47
C ILE A 132 4.26 -3.72 -23.16
N GLY A 133 3.12 -3.19 -22.74
CA GLY A 133 2.48 -3.45 -21.46
C GLY A 133 1.45 -2.36 -21.16
N ALA A 134 0.66 -2.58 -20.12
CA ALA A 134 -0.21 -1.57 -19.54
C ALA A 134 0.06 -1.50 -18.03
N LEU A 135 0.04 -0.27 -17.51
CA LEU A 135 -0.02 0.00 -16.09
C LEU A 135 -1.43 0.53 -15.82
N ASP A 136 -2.26 -0.27 -15.16
CA ASP A 136 -3.56 0.20 -14.71
C ASP A 136 -3.37 1.30 -13.64
N CYS A 137 -4.29 2.25 -13.57
CA CYS A 137 -4.35 3.36 -12.61
C CYS A 137 -3.50 4.64 -12.87
N SER A 138 -2.97 4.88 -14.07
CA SER A 138 -2.41 6.20 -14.43
C SER A 138 -3.32 6.94 -15.41
N HIS A 139 -4.06 7.94 -14.94
CA HIS A 139 -4.60 8.99 -15.81
C HIS A 139 -3.41 9.85 -16.28
N VAL A 140 -2.67 9.38 -17.27
CA VAL A 140 -1.71 10.21 -17.98
C VAL A 140 -2.54 11.20 -18.80
N LYS A 141 -2.43 12.50 -18.48
CA LYS A 141 -3.02 13.55 -19.32
C LYS A 141 -2.32 13.49 -20.68
N ILE A 142 -2.97 12.88 -21.67
CA ILE A 142 -2.54 12.95 -23.06
C ILE A 142 -2.98 14.30 -23.57
N GLU A 143 -2.03 15.20 -23.82
CA GLU A 143 -2.34 16.47 -24.47
C GLU A 143 -2.75 16.20 -25.91
N LYS A 144 -3.80 16.87 -26.38
CA LYS A 144 -4.22 16.74 -27.78
C LYS A 144 -3.02 17.16 -28.66
N PRO A 145 -2.71 16.41 -29.73
CA PRO A 145 -1.79 16.92 -30.74
C PRO A 145 -2.32 18.26 -31.26
N ASN A 146 -1.45 19.26 -31.40
CA ASN A 146 -1.78 20.44 -32.18
C ASN A 146 -1.92 20.00 -33.64
N LEU A 147 -2.86 20.59 -34.37
CA LEU A 147 -3.39 20.10 -35.66
C LEU A 147 -2.35 19.93 -36.80
N HIS A 148 -1.09 20.26 -36.59
CA HIS A 148 -0.06 20.21 -37.61
C HIS A 148 1.19 19.53 -37.03
N GLY A 149 1.52 18.35 -37.54
CA GLY A 149 2.88 17.86 -37.47
C GLY A 149 3.73 18.82 -38.30
N GLU A 150 4.75 19.41 -37.69
CA GLU A 150 5.78 20.14 -38.41
C GLU A 150 6.50 19.11 -39.32
N GLU A 151 6.12 19.08 -40.60
CA GLU A 151 7.00 18.66 -41.69
C GLU A 151 8.02 19.76 -41.99
#